data_AF-A0A6M5YVQ2-F1
#
_entry.id   AF-A0A6M5YVQ2-F1
#
_cell.length_a   1.000
_cell.length_b   1.000
_cell.length_c   1.000
_cell.angle_alpha   90.00
_cell.angle_beta   90.00
_cell.angle_gamma   90.00
#
_symmetry.space_group_name_H-M   'P 1'
#
loop_
_entity.id
_entity.type
_entity.pdbx_description
1 polymer ?
#
loop_
_entity_poly.entity_id
_entity_poly.type
_entity_poly.pdbx_seq_one_letter_code
_entity_poly.pdbx_strand_id
1 'polypeptide(L)'
;MPTDGAALLRAICENPAEDTPRLVYADWLQENGRPERAEFIRLQCEAWGLCPAYPTIAAARTRASELLRVHRDRWFEELPTVPGVEWGDLFVRGFIDTARTFEMYSVRLTVAAAFAATPLRYLTVTTLRRGQLGELLECPQLAQLLTLNLPGIMGREEARLLISARERFPNTEIS
;
A
#
# COMPACT_ATOMS: atom_id res chain seq x y z
N MET A 1 -4.22 -18.77 -16.52
CA MET A 1 -2.85 -18.34 -16.19
C MET A 1 -2.92 -16.88 -15.77
N PRO A 2 -2.26 -16.45 -14.67
CA PRO A 2 -2.10 -15.03 -14.41
C PRO A 2 -1.41 -14.38 -15.61
N THR A 3 -1.87 -13.22 -16.04
CA THR A 3 -1.13 -12.43 -17.04
C THR A 3 0.21 -11.99 -16.42
N ASP A 4 1.23 -11.76 -17.24
CA ASP A 4 2.55 -11.35 -16.77
C ASP A 4 2.47 -10.10 -15.87
N GLY A 5 1.61 -9.14 -16.21
CA GLY A 5 1.35 -7.95 -15.39
C GLY A 5 0.80 -8.26 -13.99
N ALA A 6 -0.04 -9.29 -13.83
CA ALA A 6 -0.56 -9.67 -12.52
C ALA A 6 0.51 -10.34 -11.63
N ALA A 7 1.44 -11.08 -12.24
CA ALA A 7 2.59 -11.64 -11.53
C ALA A 7 3.56 -10.53 -11.10
N LEU A 8 3.81 -9.54 -11.96
CA LEU A 8 4.64 -8.37 -11.64
C LEU A 8 4.02 -7.49 -10.54
N LEU A 9 2.71 -7.24 -10.59
CA LEU A 9 2.01 -6.52 -9.51
C LEU A 9 2.12 -7.27 -8.18
N ARG A 10 1.99 -8.60 -8.19
CA ARG A 10 2.19 -9.41 -6.98
C ARG A 10 3.60 -9.25 -6.42
N ALA A 11 4.63 -9.27 -7.26
CA ALA A 11 6.01 -9.06 -6.82
C ALA A 11 6.21 -7.68 -6.16
N ILE A 12 5.53 -6.64 -6.64
CA ILE A 12 5.49 -5.31 -6.01
C ILE A 12 4.82 -5.37 -4.63
N CYS A 13 3.67 -6.05 -4.52
CA CYS A 13 2.95 -6.20 -3.25
C CYS A 13 3.75 -7.02 -2.22
N GLU A 14 4.51 -8.03 -2.67
CA GLU A 14 5.37 -8.84 -1.81
C GLU A 14 6.63 -8.10 -1.35
N ASN A 15 7.13 -7.15 -2.16
CA ASN A 15 8.34 -6.36 -1.88
C ASN A 15 8.06 -4.85 -1.90
N PRO A 16 7.16 -4.33 -1.05
CA PRO A 16 6.63 -2.98 -1.19
C PRO A 16 7.64 -1.89 -0.80
N ALA A 17 8.80 -2.24 -0.24
CA ALA A 17 9.87 -1.28 0.03
C ALA A 17 10.75 -1.00 -1.20
N GLU A 18 10.83 -1.93 -2.16
CA GLU A 18 11.82 -1.94 -3.24
C GLU A 18 11.31 -1.30 -4.53
N ASP A 19 12.15 -0.51 -5.19
CA ASP A 19 11.77 0.12 -6.46
C ASP A 19 11.98 -0.80 -7.66
N THR A 20 12.86 -1.81 -7.56
CA THR A 20 13.14 -2.76 -8.65
C THR A 20 11.89 -3.42 -9.25
N PRO A 21 11.00 -4.09 -8.47
CA PRO A 21 9.78 -4.68 -9.04
C PRO A 21 8.84 -3.63 -9.65
N ARG A 22 8.86 -2.38 -9.13
CA ARG A 22 8.07 -1.26 -9.67
C ARG A 22 8.58 -0.83 -11.04
N LEU A 23 9.89 -0.77 -11.22
CA LEU A 23 10.53 -0.40 -12.48
C LEU A 23 10.30 -1.49 -13.55
N VAL A 24 10.41 -2.77 -13.19
CA VAL A 24 10.10 -3.88 -14.11
C VAL A 24 8.63 -3.84 -14.54
N TYR A 25 7.71 -3.55 -13.61
CA TYR A 25 6.29 -3.37 -13.96
C TYR A 25 6.06 -2.14 -14.86
N ALA A 26 6.81 -1.06 -14.66
CA ALA A 26 6.77 0.11 -15.55
C ALA A 26 7.25 -0.23 -16.98
N ASP A 27 8.30 -1.03 -17.12
CA ASP A 27 8.76 -1.51 -18.43
C ASP A 27 7.66 -2.32 -19.13
N TRP A 28 7.05 -3.26 -18.41
CA TRP A 28 5.91 -4.03 -18.92
C TRP A 28 4.72 -3.13 -19.33
N LEU A 29 4.36 -2.13 -18.51
CA LEU A 29 3.29 -1.18 -18.84
C LEU A 29 3.56 -0.42 -20.13
N GLN A 30 4.81 0.02 -20.35
CA GLN A 30 5.21 0.72 -21.56
C GLN A 30 5.05 -0.18 -22.79
N GLU A 31 5.53 -1.42 -22.71
CA GLU A 31 5.40 -2.42 -23.78
C GLU A 31 3.94 -2.80 -24.07
N ASN A 32 3.07 -2.68 -23.06
CA ASN A 32 1.65 -3.00 -23.16
C ASN A 32 0.76 -1.76 -23.42
N GLY A 33 1.31 -0.70 -24.00
CA GLY A 33 0.56 0.46 -24.47
C GLY A 33 0.03 1.37 -23.36
N ARG A 34 0.69 1.38 -22.20
CA ARG A 34 0.39 2.25 -21.06
C ARG A 34 1.58 3.12 -20.66
N PRO A 35 2.20 3.87 -21.60
CA PRO A 35 3.45 4.60 -21.37
C PRO A 35 3.32 5.69 -20.29
N GLU A 36 2.16 6.35 -20.16
CA GLU A 36 1.96 7.41 -19.17
C GLU A 36 1.97 6.84 -17.73
N ARG A 37 1.44 5.62 -17.55
CA ARG A 37 1.49 4.93 -16.26
C ARG A 37 2.91 4.50 -15.92
N ALA A 38 3.65 4.00 -16.91
CA ALA A 38 5.05 3.64 -16.76
C ALA A 38 5.92 4.85 -16.37
N GLU A 39 5.78 5.96 -17.12
CA GLU A 39 6.47 7.23 -16.84
C GLU A 39 6.20 7.69 -15.41
N PHE A 40 4.93 7.71 -14.99
CA PHE A 40 4.55 8.12 -13.64
C PHE A 40 5.22 7.30 -12.54
N ILE A 41 5.26 5.97 -12.68
CA ILE A 41 5.92 5.08 -11.70
C ILE A 41 7.41 5.40 -11.61
N ARG A 42 8.10 5.51 -12.76
CA ARG A 42 9.54 5.78 -12.80
C ARG A 42 9.88 7.13 -12.16
N LEU A 43 9.13 8.19 -12.50
CA LEU A 43 9.35 9.53 -11.94
C LEU A 43 9.16 9.58 -10.43
N GLN A 44 8.13 8.91 -9.90
CA GLN A 44 7.93 8.87 -8.45
C GLN A 44 8.98 8.01 -7.73
N CYS A 45 9.47 6.93 -8.34
CA CYS A 45 10.58 6.15 -7.78
C CYS A 45 11.89 6.96 -7.80
N GLU A 46 12.22 7.61 -8.92
CA GLU A 46 13.40 8.48 -9.04
C GLU A 46 13.39 9.60 -8.00
N ALA A 47 12.24 10.25 -7.79
CA ALA A 47 12.12 11.33 -6.82
C ALA A 47 12.05 10.88 -5.35
N TRP A 48 11.92 9.58 -5.08
CA TRP A 48 11.66 9.07 -3.73
C TRP A 48 12.89 9.20 -2.82
N GLY A 49 12.70 9.75 -1.63
CA GLY A 49 13.78 9.94 -0.64
C GLY A 49 14.85 10.96 -1.04
N LEU A 50 14.74 11.61 -2.19
CA LEU A 50 15.70 12.60 -2.67
C LEU A 50 15.31 14.03 -2.30
N CYS A 51 16.32 14.89 -2.15
CA CYS A 51 16.14 16.29 -1.79
C CYS A 51 15.41 17.06 -2.91
N PRO A 52 14.28 17.74 -2.61
CA PRO A 52 13.51 18.48 -3.63
C PRO A 52 14.25 19.66 -4.26
N ALA A 53 15.36 20.13 -3.67
CA ALA A 53 16.11 21.28 -4.17
C ALA A 53 16.89 20.99 -5.47
N TYR A 54 17.11 19.72 -5.82
CA TYR A 54 17.77 19.36 -7.08
C TYR A 54 16.82 19.58 -8.26
N PRO A 55 17.21 20.35 -9.29
CA PRO A 55 16.32 20.69 -10.41
C PRO A 55 15.72 19.48 -11.14
N THR A 56 16.48 18.39 -11.30
CA THR A 56 16.00 17.15 -11.93
C THR A 56 14.88 16.50 -11.12
N ILE A 57 14.99 16.49 -9.79
CA ILE A 57 13.97 15.94 -8.88
C ILE A 57 12.73 16.82 -8.87
N ALA A 58 12.92 18.15 -8.86
CA ALA A 58 11.81 19.08 -8.98
C ALA A 58 11.05 18.87 -10.30
N ALA A 59 11.76 18.74 -11.43
CA ALA A 59 11.16 18.45 -12.73
C ALA A 59 10.40 17.10 -12.73
N ALA A 60 11.00 16.05 -12.17
CA ALA A 60 10.35 14.74 -12.09
C ALA A 60 9.07 14.77 -11.26
N ARG A 61 9.07 15.47 -10.12
CA ARG A 61 7.88 15.65 -9.27
C ARG A 61 6.80 16.45 -9.97
N THR A 62 7.17 17.54 -10.65
CA THR A 62 6.23 18.35 -11.44
C THR A 62 5.55 17.50 -12.51
N ARG A 63 6.35 16.77 -13.31
CA ARG A 63 5.83 15.90 -14.36
C ARG A 63 4.94 14.78 -13.81
N ALA A 64 5.32 14.14 -12.71
CA ALA A 64 4.49 13.14 -12.05
C ALA A 64 3.15 13.73 -11.58
N SER A 65 3.15 14.98 -11.11
CA SER A 65 1.95 15.68 -10.65
C SER A 65 1.01 16.03 -11.81
N GLU A 66 1.56 16.44 -12.96
CA GLU A 66 0.80 16.69 -14.19
C GLU A 66 0.11 15.41 -14.69
N LEU A 67 0.86 14.30 -14.74
CA LEU A 67 0.33 13.00 -15.13
C LEU A 67 -0.78 12.55 -14.19
N LEU A 68 -0.57 12.68 -12.88
CA LEU A 68 -1.58 12.32 -11.88
C LEU A 68 -2.84 13.16 -12.06
N ARG A 69 -2.74 14.49 -12.25
CA ARG A 69 -3.90 15.36 -12.46
C ARG A 69 -4.81 14.90 -13.62
N VAL A 70 -4.23 14.33 -14.67
CA VAL A 70 -4.97 13.89 -15.87
C VAL A 70 -5.50 12.45 -15.73
N HIS A 71 -4.74 11.56 -15.11
CA HIS A 71 -5.01 10.13 -15.16
C HIS A 71 -5.42 9.50 -13.83
N ARG A 72 -5.48 10.28 -12.75
CA ARG A 72 -5.76 9.79 -11.38
C ARG A 72 -6.96 8.87 -11.31
N ASP A 73 -8.12 9.30 -11.82
CA ASP A 73 -9.37 8.55 -11.65
C ASP A 73 -9.29 7.20 -12.37
N ARG A 74 -8.79 7.18 -13.61
CA ARG A 74 -8.55 5.95 -14.36
C ARG A 74 -7.62 4.99 -13.61
N TRP A 75 -6.52 5.50 -13.04
CA TRP A 75 -5.57 4.65 -12.32
C TRP A 75 -6.09 4.19 -10.96
N PHE A 76 -6.95 4.99 -10.33
CA PHE A 76 -7.64 4.62 -9.10
C PHE A 76 -8.65 3.49 -9.35
N GLU A 77 -9.39 3.56 -10.46
CA GLU A 77 -10.36 2.53 -10.88
C GLU A 77 -9.73 1.16 -11.19
N GLU A 78 -8.40 1.08 -11.35
CA GLU A 78 -7.69 -0.21 -11.49
C GLU A 78 -7.60 -0.99 -10.18
N LEU A 79 -7.82 -0.34 -9.03
CA LEU A 79 -7.85 -1.03 -7.75
C LEU A 79 -9.13 -1.85 -7.62
N PRO A 80 -9.03 -3.10 -7.16
CA PRO A 80 -10.22 -3.93 -6.95
C PRO A 80 -11.09 -3.36 -5.82
N THR A 81 -12.39 -3.54 -5.95
CA THR A 81 -13.31 -3.36 -4.82
C THR A 81 -13.13 -4.52 -3.84
N VAL A 82 -12.63 -4.23 -2.63
CA VAL A 82 -12.51 -5.21 -1.55
C VAL A 82 -13.53 -4.87 -0.46
N PRO A 83 -14.46 -5.78 -0.11
CA PRO A 83 -15.46 -5.50 0.92
C PRO A 83 -14.83 -5.11 2.27
N GLY A 84 -15.29 -3.99 2.82
CA GLY A 84 -14.79 -3.45 4.09
C GLY A 84 -13.44 -2.74 3.98
N VAL A 85 -12.95 -2.46 2.77
CA VAL A 85 -11.72 -1.71 2.52
C VAL A 85 -12.04 -0.44 1.74
N GLU A 86 -11.49 0.67 2.20
CA GLU A 86 -11.44 1.95 1.50
C GLU A 86 -9.98 2.30 1.23
N TRP A 87 -9.68 2.56 -0.04
CA TRP A 87 -8.34 2.93 -0.47
C TRP A 87 -8.07 4.40 -0.19
N GLY A 88 -6.83 4.70 0.18
CA GLY A 88 -6.34 6.08 0.26
C GLY A 88 -6.34 6.74 -1.12
N ASP A 89 -6.14 8.04 -1.14
CA ASP A 89 -6.31 8.88 -2.32
C ASP A 89 -4.96 9.37 -2.92
N LEU A 90 -3.87 9.04 -2.23
CA LEU A 90 -2.50 9.44 -2.53
C LEU A 90 -1.72 8.31 -3.21
N PHE A 91 -1.05 8.64 -4.32
CA PHE A 91 -0.12 7.75 -5.01
C PHE A 91 1.32 8.00 -4.54
N VAL A 92 1.94 6.94 -4.03
CA VAL A 92 3.32 6.89 -3.56
C VAL A 92 4.09 5.87 -4.40
N ARG A 93 5.17 6.31 -5.05
CA ARG A 93 5.99 5.48 -5.96
C ARG A 93 5.16 4.69 -6.97
N GLY A 94 4.13 5.34 -7.49
CA GLY A 94 3.25 4.78 -8.49
C GLY A 94 1.98 4.12 -7.96
N PHE A 95 1.82 3.87 -6.67
CA PHE A 95 0.72 3.05 -6.14
C PHE A 95 0.07 3.68 -4.91
N ILE A 96 -1.16 3.26 -4.59
CA ILE A 96 -1.79 3.64 -3.33
C ILE A 96 -1.28 2.71 -2.25
N ASP A 97 -0.58 3.22 -1.26
CA ASP A 97 0.02 2.43 -0.18
C ASP A 97 -0.74 2.53 1.14
N THR A 98 -1.90 3.18 1.11
CA THR A 98 -2.73 3.44 2.30
C THR A 98 -4.12 2.85 2.13
N ALA A 99 -4.62 2.21 3.18
CA ALA A 99 -5.98 1.71 3.24
C ALA A 99 -6.58 1.90 4.62
N ARG A 100 -7.90 2.04 4.65
CA ARG A 100 -8.72 1.99 5.85
C ARG A 100 -9.65 0.80 5.76
N THR A 101 -9.85 0.12 6.88
CA THR A 101 -10.85 -0.95 6.97
C THR A 101 -11.90 -0.66 8.02
N PHE A 102 -13.15 -1.01 7.68
CA PHE A 102 -14.32 -0.93 8.55
C PHE A 102 -15.10 -2.23 8.48
N GLU A 103 -15.73 -2.60 9.59
CA GLU A 103 -16.69 -3.71 9.68
C GLU A 103 -16.28 -5.00 8.93
N MET A 104 -15.14 -5.57 9.30
CA MET A 104 -14.64 -6.79 8.66
C MET A 104 -15.48 -8.01 9.06
N TYR A 105 -16.04 -8.71 8.08
CA TYR A 105 -16.68 -10.02 8.31
C TYR A 105 -15.63 -11.10 8.61
N SER A 106 -14.51 -11.09 7.89
CA SER A 106 -13.35 -11.95 8.13
C SER A 106 -12.07 -11.14 8.05
N VAL A 107 -11.37 -10.99 9.19
CA VAL A 107 -10.14 -10.20 9.27
C VAL A 107 -9.07 -10.71 8.31
N ARG A 108 -8.79 -12.02 8.34
CA ARG A 108 -7.74 -12.61 7.51
C ARG A 108 -8.02 -12.47 6.02
N LEU A 109 -9.26 -12.69 5.59
CA LEU A 109 -9.61 -12.57 4.17
C LEU A 109 -9.53 -11.11 3.70
N THR A 110 -10.08 -10.17 4.48
CA THR A 110 -10.04 -8.75 4.14
C THR A 110 -8.59 -8.24 4.10
N VAL A 111 -7.78 -8.57 5.09
CA VAL A 111 -6.35 -8.21 5.13
C VAL A 111 -5.59 -8.83 3.96
N ALA A 112 -5.73 -10.14 3.72
CA ALA A 112 -5.04 -10.78 2.60
C ALA A 112 -5.43 -10.18 1.24
N ALA A 113 -6.71 -9.88 1.03
CA ALA A 113 -7.19 -9.22 -0.18
C ALA A 113 -6.63 -7.80 -0.29
N ALA A 114 -6.55 -7.05 0.82
CA ALA A 114 -6.04 -5.70 0.83
C ALA A 114 -4.55 -5.63 0.40
N PHE A 115 -3.72 -6.50 0.98
CA PHE A 115 -2.29 -6.58 0.65
C PHE A 115 -2.02 -7.18 -0.73
N ALA A 116 -2.92 -7.99 -1.28
CA ALA A 116 -2.78 -8.50 -2.64
C ALA A 116 -3.10 -7.44 -3.71
N ALA A 117 -3.91 -6.43 -3.37
CA ALA A 117 -4.38 -5.43 -4.32
C ALA A 117 -3.35 -4.33 -4.64
N THR A 118 -2.51 -3.97 -3.67
CA THR A 118 -1.60 -2.84 -3.77
C THR A 118 -0.44 -2.99 -2.77
N PRO A 119 0.76 -2.40 -3.00
CA PRO A 119 1.88 -2.41 -2.05
C PRO A 119 1.58 -1.59 -0.78
N LEU A 120 0.70 -2.13 0.06
CA LEU A 120 0.18 -1.49 1.25
C LEU A 120 1.27 -1.31 2.32
N ARG A 121 1.40 -0.08 2.83
CA ARG A 121 2.37 0.31 3.88
C ARG A 121 1.70 0.95 5.08
N TYR A 122 0.50 1.49 4.92
CA TYR A 122 -0.26 2.15 5.98
C TYR A 122 -1.66 1.56 6.05
N LEU A 123 -2.02 1.01 7.21
CA LEU A 123 -3.34 0.43 7.45
C LEU A 123 -3.98 1.09 8.66
N THR A 124 -5.19 1.62 8.49
CA THR A 124 -6.02 2.07 9.62
C THR A 124 -7.20 1.12 9.79
N VAL A 125 -7.39 0.58 10.99
CA VAL A 125 -8.53 -0.29 11.30
C VAL A 125 -9.44 0.42 12.30
N THR A 126 -10.54 0.98 11.81
CA THR A 126 -11.40 1.88 12.59
C THR A 126 -12.43 1.15 13.46
N THR A 127 -12.76 -0.10 13.14
CA THR A 127 -13.76 -0.87 13.89
C THR A 127 -13.31 -2.32 14.00
N LEU A 128 -13.16 -2.78 15.25
CA LEU A 128 -12.84 -4.16 15.59
C LEU A 128 -13.92 -4.71 16.51
N ARG A 129 -14.44 -5.90 16.17
CA ARG A 129 -15.28 -6.68 17.07
C ARG A 129 -14.40 -7.41 18.09
N ARG A 130 -15.02 -7.87 19.18
CA ARG A 130 -14.32 -8.63 20.23
C ARG A 130 -13.60 -9.83 19.62
N GLY A 131 -12.32 -9.99 19.96
CA GLY A 131 -11.46 -11.08 19.44
C GLY A 131 -10.79 -10.81 18.09
N GLN A 132 -11.31 -9.87 17.28
CA GLN A 132 -10.73 -9.57 15.96
C GLN A 132 -9.34 -8.93 16.03
N LEU A 133 -9.03 -8.22 17.12
CA LEU A 133 -7.69 -7.68 17.35
C LEU A 133 -6.64 -8.80 17.36
N GLY A 134 -6.92 -9.90 18.07
CA GLY A 134 -6.02 -11.06 18.09
C GLY A 134 -5.81 -11.63 16.69
N GLU A 135 -6.91 -11.87 15.95
CA GLU A 135 -6.82 -12.39 14.57
C GLU A 135 -6.03 -11.48 13.62
N LEU A 136 -6.21 -10.16 13.75
CA LEU A 136 -5.47 -9.18 12.97
C LEU A 136 -3.97 -9.28 13.26
N LEU A 137 -3.60 -9.32 14.54
CA LEU A 137 -2.20 -9.36 14.97
C LEU A 137 -1.50 -10.70 14.67
N GLU A 138 -2.24 -11.76 14.32
CA GLU A 138 -1.68 -13.00 13.79
C GLU A 138 -1.44 -12.97 12.26
N CYS A 139 -1.81 -11.89 11.57
CA CYS A 139 -1.59 -11.79 10.13
C CYS A 139 -0.11 -11.47 9.83
N PRO A 140 0.64 -12.36 9.16
CA PRO A 140 2.07 -12.12 8.89
C PRO A 140 2.31 -10.92 7.95
N GLN A 141 1.32 -10.55 7.14
CA GLN A 141 1.39 -9.41 6.23
C GLN A 141 1.62 -8.08 6.97
N LEU A 142 1.27 -7.98 8.26
CA LEU A 142 1.51 -6.78 9.05
C LEU A 142 2.99 -6.39 9.11
N ALA A 143 3.91 -7.35 8.97
CA ALA A 143 5.35 -7.07 8.89
C ALA A 143 5.75 -6.17 7.71
N GLN A 144 4.91 -6.07 6.68
CA GLN A 144 5.11 -5.19 5.52
C GLN A 144 4.61 -3.77 5.77
N LEU A 145 3.90 -3.49 6.87
CA LEU A 145 3.43 -2.14 7.17
C LEU A 145 4.55 -1.30 7.80
N LEU A 146 4.56 -0.01 7.46
CA LEU A 146 5.23 1.02 8.24
C LEU A 146 4.39 1.43 9.44
N THR A 147 3.07 1.52 9.25
CA THR A 147 2.16 1.94 10.32
C THR A 147 0.86 1.13 10.29
N LEU A 148 0.47 0.65 11.46
CA LEU A 148 -0.86 0.12 11.75
C LEU A 148 -1.52 1.02 12.81
N ASN A 149 -2.56 1.74 12.42
CA ASN A 149 -3.30 2.64 13.30
C ASN A 149 -4.61 1.98 13.75
N LEU A 150 -4.82 1.91 15.06
CA LEU A 150 -5.94 1.25 15.73
C LEU A 150 -6.69 2.25 16.62
N PRO A 151 -7.36 3.26 16.03
CA PRO A 151 -7.99 4.33 16.80
C PRO A 151 -9.05 3.78 17.75
N GLY A 152 -8.99 4.22 19.01
CA GLY A 152 -10.00 3.89 20.02
C GLY A 152 -9.83 2.52 20.68
N ILE A 153 -8.75 1.79 20.41
CA ILE A 153 -8.43 0.58 21.17
C ILE A 153 -8.01 0.97 22.59
N MET A 154 -8.80 0.53 23.57
CA MET A 154 -8.59 0.79 24.99
C MET A 154 -8.92 -0.46 25.80
N GLY A 155 -8.04 -0.82 26.73
CA GLY A 155 -8.24 -1.94 27.65
C GLY A 155 -6.94 -2.67 28.00
N ARG A 156 -6.93 -3.39 29.14
CA ARG A 156 -5.71 -4.06 29.63
C ARG A 156 -5.32 -5.28 28.78
N GLU A 157 -6.30 -6.00 28.25
CA GLU A 157 -6.06 -7.19 27.44
C GLU A 157 -5.52 -6.77 26.07
N GLU A 158 -6.15 -5.77 25.46
CA GLU A 158 -5.74 -5.15 24.20
C GLU A 158 -4.33 -4.57 24.32
N ALA A 159 -4.02 -3.85 25.40
CA ALA A 159 -2.68 -3.33 25.63
C ALA A 159 -1.60 -4.43 25.65
N ARG A 160 -1.90 -5.61 26.24
CA ARG A 160 -0.97 -6.76 26.23
C ARG A 160 -0.77 -7.32 24.82
N LEU A 161 -1.86 -7.44 24.06
CA LEU A 161 -1.80 -7.90 22.65
C LEU A 161 -0.97 -6.94 21.80
N LEU A 162 -1.14 -5.63 21.97
CA LEU A 162 -0.36 -4.61 21.25
C LEU A 162 1.12 -4.65 21.61
N ILE A 163 1.48 -4.85 22.88
CA ILE A 163 2.88 -5.01 23.30
C ILE A 163 3.50 -6.23 22.61
N SER A 164 2.85 -7.39 22.67
CA SER A 164 3.33 -8.62 22.02
C SER A 164 3.41 -8.46 20.49
N ALA A 165 2.50 -7.73 19.87
CA ALA A 165 2.56 -7.46 18.44
C ALA A 165 3.75 -6.58 18.05
N ARG A 166 4.08 -5.54 18.84
CA ARG A 166 5.25 -4.68 18.58
C ARG A 166 6.57 -5.45 18.64
N GLU A 167 6.66 -6.46 19.51
CA GLU A 167 7.83 -7.36 19.55
C GLU A 167 7.91 -8.25 18.30
N ARG A 168 6.78 -8.73 17.78
CA ARG A 168 6.72 -9.55 16.57
C ARG A 168 6.95 -8.75 15.29
N PHE A 169 6.56 -7.49 15.26
CA PHE A 169 6.63 -6.60 14.11
C PHE A 169 7.48 -5.35 14.44
N PRO A 170 8.79 -5.50 14.68
CA PRO A 170 9.64 -4.41 15.18
C PRO A 170 9.78 -3.23 14.20
N ASN A 171 9.50 -3.45 12.91
CA ASN A 171 9.59 -2.43 11.86
C ASN A 171 8.24 -1.77 11.56
N THR A 172 7.18 -2.13 12.30
CA THR A 172 5.83 -1.60 12.13
C THR A 172 5.45 -0.76 13.34
N GLU A 173 5.17 0.51 13.11
CA GLU A 173 4.60 1.39 14.13
C GLU A 173 3.14 1.01 14.36
N ILE A 174 2.85 0.36 15.48
CA ILE A 174 1.49 0.01 15.89
C ILE A 174 1.03 1.06 16.91
N SER A 175 0.09 1.93 16.54
CA SER A 175 -0.44 3.00 17.39
C SER A 175 -1.94 2.88 17.65
#